data_AF-A0A9P5P765-F1
#
_entry.id   AF-A0A9P5P765-F1
#
_cell.length_a   1.000
_cell.length_b   1.000
_cell.length_c   1.000
_cell.angle_alpha   90.00
_cell.angle_beta   90.00
_cell.angle_gamma   90.00
#
_symmetry.space_group_name_H-M   'P 1'
#
loop_
_entity.id
_entity.type
_entity.pdbx_description
1 polymer ?
#
loop_
_entity_poly.entity_id
_entity_poly.type
_entity_poly.pdbx_seq_one_letter_code
_entity_poly.pdbx_strand_id
1 'polypeptide(L)'
;FVGTTSITMTHPKNRDGIFTIMLSPKFWGRGYGEEVTRWVVDYAFRSLGLHRVSLGVFDGNERAKKMYQKVGFVEEGRKRKVNWINGHWEDNVLMGILQEEW
;
A
#
# COMPACT_ATOMS: atom_id res chain seq x y z
N PHE A 1 -20.22 6.03 -4.22
CA PHE A 1 -19.11 5.19 -3.73
C PHE A 1 -17.81 5.64 -4.40
N VAL A 2 -16.80 6.05 -3.63
CA VAL A 2 -15.53 6.61 -4.13
C VAL A 2 -14.46 5.53 -4.27
N GLY A 3 -14.44 4.57 -3.36
CA GLY A 3 -13.47 3.49 -3.29
C GLY A 3 -13.52 2.78 -1.94
N THR A 4 -12.58 1.86 -1.73
CA THR A 4 -12.39 1.12 -0.48
C THR A 4 -10.92 1.18 -0.09
N THR A 5 -10.69 1.19 1.22
CA THR A 5 -9.38 0.93 1.82
C THR A 5 -9.54 -0.09 2.94
N SER A 6 -8.51 -0.88 3.20
CA SER A 6 -8.49 -1.84 4.29
C SER A 6 -7.08 -2.03 4.83
N ILE A 7 -6.99 -2.41 6.10
CA ILE A 7 -5.79 -2.95 6.71
C ILE A 7 -6.11 -4.33 7.30
N THR A 8 -5.32 -5.33 6.95
CA THR A 8 -5.54 -6.71 7.38
C THR A 8 -4.32 -7.24 8.10
N MET A 9 -4.52 -7.82 9.28
CA MET A 9 -3.45 -8.43 10.06
C MET A 9 -3.54 -9.95 9.92
N THR A 10 -2.51 -10.57 9.34
CA THR A 10 -2.44 -12.04 9.24
C THR A 10 -1.92 -12.67 10.52
N HIS A 11 -0.99 -11.99 11.20
CA HIS A 11 -0.37 -12.44 12.45
C HIS A 11 -0.32 -11.30 13.47
N PRO A 12 -1.31 -11.18 14.37
CA PRO A 12 -1.41 -10.06 15.29
C PRO A 12 -0.18 -9.84 16.18
N LYS A 13 0.51 -10.92 16.57
CA LYS A 13 1.77 -10.86 17.32
C LYS A 13 2.85 -10.02 16.60
N ASN A 14 2.90 -10.10 15.27
CA ASN A 14 3.93 -9.44 14.48
C ASN A 14 3.61 -7.96 14.24
N ARG A 15 2.38 -7.52 14.55
CA ARG A 15 1.92 -6.13 14.41
C ARG A 15 2.20 -5.58 12.99
N ASP A 16 2.03 -6.43 11.98
CA ASP A 16 2.14 -6.10 10.56
C ASP A 16 0.75 -6.03 9.93
N GLY A 17 0.43 -4.85 9.37
CA GLY A 17 -0.83 -4.61 8.69
C GLY A 17 -0.66 -4.53 7.18
N ILE A 18 -1.33 -5.40 6.45
CA ILE A 18 -1.37 -5.38 4.99
C ILE A 18 -2.40 -4.35 4.54
N PHE A 19 -1.92 -3.25 3.98
CA PHE A 19 -2.73 -2.15 3.45
C PHE A 19 -3.15 -2.41 2.00
N THR A 20 -4.41 -2.11 1.70
CA THR A 20 -4.95 -2.14 0.33
C THR A 20 -5.84 -0.92 0.11
N ILE A 21 -5.73 -0.30 -1.06
CA ILE A 21 -6.59 0.80 -1.49
C ILE A 21 -7.03 0.62 -2.94
N MET A 22 -8.31 0.86 -3.19
CA MET A 22 -8.90 0.90 -4.51
C MET A 22 -9.80 2.13 -4.62
N LEU A 23 -9.45 3.06 -5.50
CA LEU A 23 -10.26 4.24 -5.81
C LEU A 23 -10.84 4.13 -7.21
N SER A 24 -12.06 4.63 -7.40
CA SER A 24 -12.65 4.74 -8.73
C SER A 24 -11.78 5.65 -9.64
N PRO A 25 -11.57 5.29 -10.92
CA PRO A 25 -10.74 6.07 -11.84
C PRO A 25 -11.12 7.55 -11.95
N LYS A 26 -12.39 7.89 -11.75
CA LYS A 26 -12.90 9.28 -11.75
C LYS A 26 -12.23 10.19 -10.71
N PHE A 27 -11.64 9.60 -9.66
CA PHE A 27 -11.00 10.30 -8.55
C PHE A 27 -9.48 10.21 -8.57
N TRP A 28 -8.88 9.57 -9.59
CA TRP A 28 -7.42 9.51 -9.73
C TRP A 28 -6.83 10.86 -10.09
N GLY A 29 -5.57 11.08 -9.73
CA GLY A 29 -4.82 12.31 -10.04
C GLY A 29 -5.22 13.54 -9.21
N ARG A 30 -6.09 13.38 -8.20
CA ARG A 30 -6.59 14.49 -7.35
C ARG A 30 -6.04 14.51 -5.92
N GLY A 31 -5.01 13.72 -5.63
CA GLY A 31 -4.42 13.64 -4.29
C GLY A 31 -5.10 12.66 -3.31
N TYR A 32 -6.35 12.25 -3.55
CA TYR A 32 -7.10 11.38 -2.62
C TYR A 32 -6.39 10.06 -2.25
N GLY A 33 -5.65 9.47 -3.19
CA GLY A 33 -4.88 8.25 -2.90
C GLY A 33 -3.80 8.48 -1.85
N GLU A 34 -3.10 9.62 -1.93
CA GLU A 34 -2.08 9.99 -0.96
C GLU A 34 -2.71 10.36 0.39
N GLU A 35 -3.78 11.16 0.38
CA GLU A 35 -4.49 11.58 1.60
C GLU A 35 -5.01 10.38 2.40
N VAL A 36 -5.71 9.45 1.73
CA VAL A 36 -6.21 8.23 2.38
C VAL A 36 -5.06 7.35 2.87
N THR A 37 -3.99 7.22 2.09
CA THR A 37 -2.83 6.40 2.50
C THR A 37 -2.16 6.99 3.74
N ARG A 38 -1.92 8.31 3.79
CA ARG A 38 -1.36 8.98 4.99
C ARG A 38 -2.25 8.80 6.20
N TRP A 39 -3.57 8.97 6.04
CA TRP A 39 -4.52 8.79 7.12
C TRP A 39 -4.53 7.35 7.65
N VAL A 40 -4.50 6.34 6.76
CA VAL A 40 -4.49 4.92 7.17
C VAL A 40 -3.17 4.57 7.87
N VAL A 41 -2.03 5.07 7.40
CA VAL A 41 -0.73 4.86 8.04
C VAL A 41 -0.70 5.49 9.44
N ASP A 42 -1.17 6.73 9.57
CA ASP A 42 -1.29 7.41 10.88
C ASP A 42 -2.19 6.62 11.83
N TYR A 43 -3.37 6.18 11.36
CA TYR A 43 -4.30 5.37 12.14
C TYR A 43 -3.69 4.02 12.55
N ALA A 44 -2.98 3.35 11.63
CA ALA A 44 -2.33 2.08 11.88
C ALA A 44 -1.29 2.17 13.01
N PHE A 45 -0.46 3.21 13.01
CA PHE A 45 0.56 3.37 14.05
C PHE A 45 0.01 3.94 15.35
N ARG A 46 -0.80 5.01 15.31
CA ARG A 46 -1.33 5.66 16.52
C ARG A 46 -2.42 4.86 17.21
N SER A 47 -3.36 4.32 16.45
CA SER A 47 -4.60 3.76 17.00
C SER A 47 -4.60 2.25 17.08
N LEU A 48 -4.07 1.57 16.06
CA LEU A 48 -3.97 0.11 16.06
C LEU A 48 -2.68 -0.40 16.72
N GLY A 49 -1.75 0.50 17.01
CA GLY A 49 -0.45 0.17 17.58
C GLY A 49 0.30 -0.83 16.72
N LEU A 50 0.26 -0.70 15.38
CA LEU A 50 1.08 -1.55 14.51
C LEU A 50 2.56 -1.17 14.62
N HIS A 51 3.43 -2.10 14.26
CA HIS A 51 4.87 -1.88 14.14
C HIS A 51 5.27 -1.58 12.69
N ARG A 52 4.57 -2.19 11.73
CA ARG A 52 4.77 -1.94 10.29
C ARG A 52 3.47 -1.96 9.51
N VAL A 53 3.48 -1.28 8.37
CA VAL A 53 2.43 -1.35 7.36
C VAL A 53 3.06 -1.81 6.05
N SER A 54 2.51 -2.86 5.46
CA SER A 54 3.02 -3.50 4.24
C SER A 54 2.00 -3.40 3.12
N LEU A 55 2.46 -3.36 1.86
CA LEU A 55 1.60 -3.43 0.69
C LEU A 55 2.28 -4.14 -0.48
N GLY A 56 1.46 -4.57 -1.44
CA GLY A 56 1.91 -5.01 -2.76
C GLY A 56 1.36 -4.09 -3.84
N VAL A 57 2.17 -3.77 -4.85
CA VAL A 57 1.78 -2.96 -6.00
C VAL A 57 2.30 -3.60 -7.28
N PHE A 58 1.45 -3.65 -8.32
CA PHE A 58 1.88 -4.13 -9.63
C PHE A 58 2.99 -3.25 -10.18
N ASP A 59 3.99 -3.88 -10.78
CA ASP A 59 5.17 -3.16 -11.27
C ASP A 59 4.80 -2.11 -12.33
N GLY A 60 3.80 -2.36 -13.17
CA GLY A 60 3.31 -1.37 -14.14
C GLY A 60 2.63 -0.15 -13.52
N ASN A 61 2.32 -0.15 -12.23
CA ASN A 61 1.57 0.94 -11.58
C ASN A 61 2.50 2.02 -10.98
N GLU A 62 3.25 2.70 -11.85
CA GLU A 62 4.20 3.75 -11.50
C GLU A 62 3.58 4.89 -10.68
N ARG A 63 2.31 5.23 -10.94
CA ARG A 63 1.59 6.27 -10.20
C ARG A 63 1.43 5.90 -8.73
N ALA A 64 1.05 4.65 -8.45
CA ALA A 64 0.90 4.17 -7.08
C ALA A 64 2.26 4.04 -6.39
N LYS A 65 3.28 3.48 -7.06
CA LYS A 65 4.65 3.38 -6.52
C LYS A 65 5.20 4.73 -6.07
N LYS A 66 5.12 5.76 -6.92
CA LYS A 66 5.55 7.12 -6.57
C LYS A 66 4.75 7.73 -5.41
N MET A 67 3.45 7.43 -5.32
CA MET A 67 2.64 7.90 -4.20
C MET A 67 3.05 7.23 -2.89
N TYR A 68 3.25 5.91 -2.87
CA TYR A 68 3.70 5.19 -1.69
C TYR A 68 5.07 5.67 -1.22
N GLN A 69 6.02 5.87 -2.14
CA GLN A 69 7.34 6.45 -1.83
C GLN A 69 7.23 7.85 -1.19
N LYS A 70 6.33 8.71 -1.69
CA LYS A 70 6.08 10.04 -1.10
C LYS A 70 5.49 9.97 0.31
N VAL A 71 4.74 8.92 0.62
CA VAL A 71 4.19 8.69 1.96
C VAL A 71 5.26 8.18 2.92
N GLY A 72 6.33 7.56 2.42
CA GLY A 72 7.45 7.03 3.20
C GLY A 72 7.64 5.52 3.05
N PHE A 73 6.87 4.86 2.19
CA PHE A 73 7.09 3.43 1.93
C PHE A 73 8.38 3.19 1.16
N VAL A 74 9.10 2.16 1.56
CA VAL A 74 10.35 1.68 0.94
C VAL A 74 10.08 0.36 0.23
N GLU A 75 10.72 0.13 -0.92
CA GLU A 75 10.70 -1.18 -1.60
C GLU A 75 11.54 -2.19 -0.82
N GLU A 76 10.92 -3.29 -0.41
CA GLU A 76 11.57 -4.35 0.38
C GLU A 76 11.84 -5.62 -0.45
N GLY A 77 11.17 -5.77 -1.58
CA GLY A 77 11.34 -6.93 -2.44
C GLY A 77 10.33 -7.03 -3.57
N ARG A 78 10.43 -8.11 -4.34
CA ARG A 78 9.66 -8.30 -5.57
C ARG A 78 9.31 -9.76 -5.79
N LYS A 79 8.04 -10.04 -6.04
CA LYS A 79 7.57 -11.35 -6.50
C LYS A 79 7.51 -11.34 -8.03
N ARG A 80 8.42 -12.07 -8.67
CA ARG A 80 8.54 -12.09 -10.13
C ARG A 80 7.39 -12.85 -10.79
N LYS A 81 6.79 -12.28 -11.83
CA LYS A 81 5.76 -12.89 -12.69
C LYS A 81 4.64 -13.57 -11.89
N VAL A 82 4.19 -12.93 -10.80
CA VAL A 82 3.22 -13.53 -9.88
C VAL A 82 1.77 -13.21 -10.27
N ASN A 83 1.55 -12.18 -11.09
CA ASN A 83 0.21 -11.78 -11.53
C ASN A 83 0.07 -11.89 -13.04
N TRP A 84 -1.05 -12.44 -13.53
CA TRP A 84 -1.41 -12.40 -14.95
C TRP A 84 -2.40 -11.25 -15.17
N ILE A 85 -1.96 -10.19 -15.84
CA ILE A 85 -2.73 -8.95 -16.03
C ILE A 85 -2.59 -8.51 -17.48
N ASN A 86 -3.69 -8.11 -18.12
CA ASN A 86 -3.68 -7.57 -19.48
C ASN A 86 -2.88 -8.44 -20.49
N GLY A 87 -3.00 -9.76 -20.40
CA GLY A 87 -2.36 -10.71 -21.32
C GLY A 87 -0.85 -10.92 -21.13
N HIS A 88 -0.27 -10.46 -20.03
CA HIS A 88 1.14 -10.73 -19.71
C HIS A 88 1.35 -10.96 -18.21
N TRP A 89 2.52 -11.51 -17.87
CA TRP A 89 2.91 -11.69 -16.47
C TRP A 89 3.55 -10.41 -15.93
N GLU A 90 3.03 -9.89 -14.82
CA GLU A 90 3.56 -8.76 -14.08
C GLU A 90 4.14 -9.18 -12.73
N ASP A 91 5.18 -8.45 -12.32
CA ASP A 91 5.75 -8.56 -10.99
C ASP A 91 4.85 -7.86 -9.95
N ASN A 92 4.95 -8.29 -8.70
CA ASN A 92 4.39 -7.59 -7.56
C ASN A 92 5.54 -7.01 -6.73
N VAL A 93 5.61 -5.68 -6.65
CA VAL A 93 6.58 -4.95 -5.84
C VAL A 93 6.03 -4.88 -4.42
N LEU A 94 6.81 -5.37 -3.45
CA LEU A 94 6.48 -5.34 -2.04
C LEU A 94 7.10 -4.10 -1.42
N MET A 95 6.29 -3.34 -0.70
CA MET A 95 6.73 -2.14 -0.01
C MET A 95 6.29 -2.15 1.45
N GLY A 96 7.07 -1.52 2.31
CA GLY A 96 6.79 -1.39 3.74
C GLY A 96 7.13 -0.01 4.26
N ILE A 97 6.49 0.38 5.37
CA ILE A 97 6.89 1.51 6.22
C ILE A 97 6.87 1.04 7.68
N LEU A 98 7.91 1.39 8.43
CA LEU A 98 8.05 1.08 9.85
C LEU A 98 7.53 2.24 10.71
N GLN A 99 7.08 1.91 11.92
CA GLN A 99 6.60 2.91 12.88
C GLN A 99 7.65 3.99 13.20
N GLU A 100 8.94 3.69 13.12
CA GLU A 100 10.03 4.64 13.40
C GLU A 100 10.38 5.56 12.22
N GLU A 101 9.90 5.24 11.01
CA GLU A 101 10.11 6.01 9.78
C GLU A 101 8.95 6.98 9.50
N TRP A 102 7.86 6.82 10.25
CA TRP A 102 6.64 7.61 10.20
C TRP A 102 6.69 8.79 11.19
#